data_AF-A0A922WNI5-F1
#
_entry.id   AF-A0A922WNI5-F1
#
_cell.length_a   1.000
_cell.length_b   1.000
_cell.length_c   1.000
_cell.angle_alpha   90.00
_cell.angle_beta   90.00
_cell.angle_gamma   90.00
#
_symmetry.space_group_name_H-M   'P 1'
#
loop_
_entity.id
_entity.type
_entity.pdbx_description
1 polymer ?
#
loop_
_entity_poly.entity_id
_entity_poly.type
_entity_poly.pdbx_seq_one_letter_code
_entity_poly.pdbx_strand_id
1 'polypeptide(L)'
;MSPCQNCHAGCCRSFAVSVSGADIIRIERDLKLDFWDFVCRWEDREGLITRGQAPQFFFEDEPGVPFAICLMHHQSTYVPSTTKCRFLMEGAPDRDFPLGEARCGIYDSRPSACKIFPTRLSSSGQIAEIYDVPSHGRSELLPIYELCPRPWTPADLDPVQTVDDLIVARFEQVFFLQLAKVWNKDPQSWLAFPDFIRFVYEKRLIRKTAEEMEAEIPATIPFIRAA
;
A
#
# COMPACT_ATOMS: atom_id res chain seq x y z
N MET A 1 -20.71 -0.38 11.80
CA MET A 1 -19.83 0.81 11.70
C MET A 1 -18.39 0.33 11.78
N SER A 2 -17.57 0.67 10.79
CA SER A 2 -16.18 0.23 10.73
C SER A 2 -15.35 0.89 11.84
N PRO A 3 -14.40 0.17 12.47
CA PRO A 3 -13.49 0.74 13.47
C PRO A 3 -12.78 2.03 13.03
N CYS A 4 -12.60 2.23 11.73
CA CYS A 4 -11.91 3.39 11.18
C CYS A 4 -12.76 4.67 11.16
N GLN A 5 -14.09 4.61 11.24
CA GLN A 5 -14.96 5.77 11.04
C GLN A 5 -14.77 6.87 12.09
N ASN A 6 -14.45 6.49 13.33
CA ASN A 6 -14.22 7.41 14.45
C ASN A 6 -12.80 7.28 15.02
N CYS A 7 -11.87 6.76 14.22
CA CYS A 7 -10.49 6.54 14.65
C CYS A 7 -9.65 7.81 14.44
N HIS A 8 -8.69 8.07 15.33
CA HIS A 8 -7.71 9.16 15.20
C HIS A 8 -6.56 8.84 14.21
N ALA A 9 -6.71 7.74 13.46
CA ALA A 9 -5.83 7.24 12.42
C ALA A 9 -4.39 6.96 12.86
N GLY A 10 -4.19 6.31 14.02
CA GLY A 10 -2.85 5.95 14.50
C GLY A 10 -2.04 5.15 13.49
N CYS A 11 -2.66 4.28 12.68
CA CYS A 11 -1.96 3.57 11.60
C CYS A 11 -1.33 4.51 10.55
N CYS A 12 -2.00 5.60 10.19
CA CYS A 12 -1.49 6.61 9.25
C CYS A 12 -0.36 7.46 9.85
N ARG A 13 -0.15 7.40 11.15
CA ARG A 13 0.89 8.14 11.88
C ARG A 13 2.05 7.24 12.28
N SER A 14 1.75 5.96 12.48
CA SER A 14 2.68 4.96 13.00
C SER A 14 3.48 4.26 11.91
N PHE A 15 2.90 4.02 10.73
CA PHE A 15 3.51 3.15 9.73
C PHE A 15 4.05 3.92 8.52
N ALA A 16 5.28 3.60 8.13
CA ALA A 16 5.76 3.86 6.77
C ALA A 16 5.05 2.89 5.81
N VAL A 17 3.93 3.34 5.23
CA VAL A 17 3.09 2.51 4.35
C VAL A 17 3.83 2.21 3.06
N SER A 18 4.21 0.96 2.83
CA SER A 18 4.80 0.53 1.57
C SER A 18 3.81 0.64 0.42
N VAL A 19 4.31 1.00 -0.76
CA VAL A 19 3.54 1.09 -2.00
C VAL A 19 4.15 0.19 -3.07
N SER A 20 3.28 -0.47 -3.83
CA SER A 20 3.70 -1.18 -5.04
C SER A 20 3.70 -0.25 -6.26
N GLY A 21 4.25 -0.72 -7.38
CA GLY A 21 4.12 0.00 -8.65
C GLY A 21 2.65 0.18 -9.08
N ALA A 22 1.77 -0.79 -8.79
CA ALA A 22 0.33 -0.63 -9.08
C ALA A 22 -0.29 0.48 -8.22
N ASP A 23 0.10 0.58 -6.95
CA ASP A 23 -0.37 1.64 -6.07
C ASP A 23 0.09 3.00 -6.57
N ILE A 24 1.36 3.12 -6.99
CA ILE A 24 1.93 4.35 -7.58
C ILE A 24 1.12 4.79 -8.80
N ILE A 25 1.01 3.93 -9.81
CA ILE A 25 0.33 4.26 -11.07
C ILE A 25 -1.15 4.60 -10.84
N ARG A 26 -1.82 3.87 -9.94
CA ARG A 26 -3.22 4.16 -9.58
C ARG A 26 -3.36 5.52 -8.92
N ILE A 27 -2.53 5.83 -7.94
CA ILE A 27 -2.59 7.10 -7.20
C ILE A 27 -2.28 8.29 -8.13
N GLU A 28 -1.23 8.21 -8.96
CA GLU A 28 -0.91 9.24 -9.95
C GLU A 28 -2.10 9.51 -10.88
N ARG A 29 -2.70 8.45 -11.43
CA ARG A 29 -3.81 8.56 -12.37
C ARG A 29 -5.07 9.13 -11.74
N ASP A 30 -5.45 8.61 -10.56
CA ASP A 30 -6.72 8.93 -9.91
C ASP A 30 -6.69 10.34 -9.30
N LEU A 31 -5.54 10.76 -8.74
CA LEU A 31 -5.40 12.04 -8.04
C LEU A 31 -4.70 13.14 -8.86
N LYS A 32 -4.18 12.81 -10.05
CA LYS A 32 -3.39 13.73 -10.89
C LYS A 32 -2.16 14.29 -10.15
N LEU A 33 -1.51 13.43 -9.37
CA LEU A 33 -0.25 13.73 -8.70
C LEU A 33 0.91 13.10 -9.47
N ASP A 34 2.12 13.63 -9.29
CA ASP A 34 3.35 12.98 -9.71
C ASP A 34 3.86 12.04 -8.59
N PHE A 35 4.63 11.03 -8.96
CA PHE A 35 5.38 10.15 -8.06
C PHE A 35 6.03 10.93 -6.90
N TRP A 36 6.69 12.04 -7.24
CA TRP A 36 7.44 12.88 -6.30
C TRP A 36 6.57 13.58 -5.28
N ASP A 37 5.27 13.68 -5.52
CA ASP A 37 4.36 14.28 -4.56
C ASP A 37 4.13 13.36 -3.36
N PHE A 38 4.14 12.04 -3.52
CA PHE A 38 3.63 11.16 -2.47
C PHE A 38 4.49 9.94 -2.14
N VAL A 39 5.53 9.66 -2.92
CA VAL A 39 6.41 8.51 -2.71
C VAL A 39 7.78 8.97 -2.22
N CYS A 40 8.29 8.32 -1.17
CA CYS A 40 9.69 8.42 -0.79
C CYS A 40 10.29 7.04 -0.56
N ARG A 41 11.62 7.01 -0.45
CA ARG A 41 12.37 5.84 -0.01
C ARG A 41 12.70 5.99 1.48
N TRP A 42 12.37 4.97 2.26
CA TRP A 42 12.72 4.89 3.68
C TRP A 42 13.83 3.87 3.87
N GLU A 43 14.88 4.23 4.60
CA GLU A 43 15.91 3.26 4.97
C GLU A 43 15.28 2.10 5.77
N ASP A 44 15.61 0.87 5.39
CA ASP A 44 15.05 -0.33 5.98
C ASP A 44 16.13 -1.37 6.29
N ARG A 45 17.22 -0.93 6.92
CA ARG A 45 18.41 -1.77 7.23
C ARG A 45 18.08 -3.05 7.98
N GLU A 46 17.11 -2.97 8.89
CA GLU A 46 16.69 -4.07 9.75
C GLU A 46 15.48 -4.83 9.19
N GLY A 47 14.93 -4.42 8.04
CA GLY A 47 13.74 -5.05 7.47
C GLY A 47 12.47 -4.81 8.29
N LEU A 48 12.43 -3.79 9.16
CA LEU A 48 11.31 -3.51 10.06
C LEU A 48 10.11 -2.88 9.34
N ILE A 49 10.36 -2.16 8.24
CA ILE A 49 9.31 -1.56 7.40
C ILE A 49 8.75 -2.64 6.47
N THR A 50 9.62 -3.30 5.71
CA THR A 50 9.17 -4.30 4.74
C THR A 50 8.66 -5.59 5.37
N ARG A 51 9.22 -5.99 6.53
CA ARG A 51 8.91 -7.22 7.27
C ARG A 51 8.93 -8.50 6.42
N GLY A 52 9.78 -8.51 5.38
CA GLY A 52 9.82 -9.58 4.38
C GLY A 52 8.55 -9.69 3.52
N GLN A 53 7.60 -8.76 3.64
CA GLN A 53 6.39 -8.69 2.85
C GLN A 53 6.57 -7.76 1.65
N ALA A 54 7.14 -6.57 1.83
CA ALA A 54 7.49 -5.69 0.71
C ALA A 54 8.95 -5.92 0.25
N PRO A 55 9.29 -5.62 -1.02
CA PRO A 55 10.68 -5.63 -1.46
C PRO A 55 11.50 -4.49 -0.85
N GLN A 56 12.80 -4.76 -0.71
CA GLN A 56 13.82 -3.74 -0.54
C GLN A 56 14.48 -3.43 -1.88
N PHE A 57 14.70 -2.15 -2.16
CA PHE A 57 15.40 -1.64 -3.34
C PHE A 57 16.74 -1.02 -2.93
N PHE A 58 17.74 -1.18 -3.77
CA PHE A 58 19.03 -0.49 -3.66
C PHE A 58 19.12 0.58 -4.74
N PHE A 59 19.91 1.63 -4.50
CA PHE A 59 20.07 2.75 -5.44
C PHE A 59 21.55 3.11 -5.58
N GLU A 60 21.94 3.66 -6.72
CA GLU A 60 23.35 3.94 -7.04
C GLU A 60 24.02 4.96 -6.10
N ASP A 61 23.20 5.86 -5.54
CA ASP A 61 23.67 6.93 -4.65
C ASP A 61 23.93 6.42 -3.24
N GLU A 62 23.30 5.32 -2.83
CA GLU A 62 23.53 4.66 -1.55
C GLU A 62 23.51 3.11 -1.68
N PRO A 63 24.50 2.50 -2.39
CA PRO A 63 24.41 1.10 -2.84
C PRO A 63 24.32 0.04 -1.74
N GLY A 64 24.76 0.36 -0.52
CA GLY A 64 24.73 -0.54 0.63
C GLY A 64 23.51 -0.38 1.54
N VAL A 65 22.59 0.53 1.18
CA VAL A 65 21.44 0.87 2.01
C VAL A 65 20.18 0.28 1.37
N PRO A 66 19.50 -0.67 2.02
CA PRO A 66 18.21 -1.14 1.54
C PRO A 66 17.14 -0.11 1.85
N PHE A 67 16.28 0.15 0.87
CA PHE A 67 15.15 1.06 1.01
C PHE A 67 13.81 0.38 0.76
N ALA A 68 12.84 0.71 1.58
CA ALA A 68 11.42 0.47 1.32
C ALA A 68 10.85 1.66 0.52
N ILE A 69 10.03 1.38 -0.50
CA ILE A 69 9.29 2.42 -1.22
C ILE A 69 7.96 2.62 -0.51
N CYS A 70 7.74 3.80 0.05
CA CYS A 70 6.61 4.07 0.91
C CYS A 70 5.96 5.42 0.60
N LEU A 71 4.76 5.60 1.15
CA LEU A 71 4.13 6.92 1.22
C LEU A 71 4.96 7.89 2.07
N MET A 72 5.01 9.13 1.62
CA MET A 72 5.63 10.22 2.36
C MET A 72 4.90 10.52 3.67
N HIS A 73 5.68 10.97 4.66
CA HIS A 73 5.17 11.56 5.88
C HIS A 73 5.42 13.07 5.89
N HIS A 74 4.44 13.83 6.36
CA HIS A 74 4.55 15.26 6.64
C HIS A 74 4.39 15.52 8.13
N GLN A 75 4.82 16.70 8.59
CA GLN A 75 4.53 17.15 9.96
C GLN A 75 3.02 17.25 10.17
N SER A 76 2.55 16.80 11.34
CA SER A 76 1.15 17.00 11.76
C SER A 76 0.89 18.49 11.97
N THR A 77 -0.30 18.93 11.57
CA THR A 77 -0.74 20.32 11.76
C THR A 77 -1.17 20.58 13.20
N TYR A 78 -1.75 19.58 13.88
CA TYR A 78 -2.38 19.74 15.19
C TYR A 78 -1.66 19.01 16.33
N VAL A 79 -0.70 18.14 16.03
CA VAL A 79 0.03 17.37 17.03
C VAL A 79 1.53 17.66 16.90
N PRO A 80 2.08 18.60 17.69
CA PRO A 80 3.45 19.07 17.56
C PRO A 80 4.47 17.94 17.62
N SER A 81 5.56 18.08 16.85
CA SER A 81 6.69 17.13 16.82
C SER A 81 6.31 15.71 16.39
N THR A 82 5.18 15.53 15.72
CA THR A 82 4.76 14.24 15.15
C THR A 82 4.61 14.33 13.64
N THR A 83 4.73 13.19 12.98
CA THR A 83 4.50 13.08 11.54
C THR A 83 3.28 12.20 11.24
N LYS A 84 2.78 12.34 10.02
CA LYS A 84 1.64 11.60 9.50
C LYS A 84 1.83 11.30 8.02
N CYS A 85 1.22 10.24 7.53
CA CYS A 85 1.04 10.00 6.11
C CYS A 85 0.54 11.26 5.41
N ARG A 86 1.12 11.60 4.26
CA ARG A 86 0.77 12.79 3.47
C ARG A 86 -0.72 12.90 3.20
N PHE A 87 -1.41 11.78 3.02
CA PHE A 87 -2.83 11.75 2.71
C PHE A 87 -3.74 11.76 3.94
N LEU A 88 -3.20 11.86 5.17
CA LEU A 88 -4.00 12.00 6.36
C LEU A 88 -4.55 13.42 6.49
N MET A 89 -5.86 13.56 6.31
CA MET A 89 -6.58 14.78 6.67
C MET A 89 -6.80 14.79 8.19
N GLU A 90 -6.47 15.92 8.82
CA GLU A 90 -6.65 16.14 10.26
C GLU A 90 -7.63 17.28 10.50
N GLY A 91 -8.47 17.13 11.52
CA GLY A 91 -9.23 18.20 12.16
C GLY A 91 -8.59 18.63 13.47
N ALA A 92 -8.94 19.83 13.93
CA ALA A 92 -8.52 20.30 15.25
C ALA A 92 -9.11 19.41 16.36
N PRO A 93 -8.36 19.14 17.45
CA PRO A 93 -8.92 18.48 18.63
C PRO A 93 -10.08 19.28 19.23
N ASP A 94 -11.13 18.58 19.63
CA ASP A 94 -12.27 19.13 20.35
C ASP A 94 -12.78 18.17 21.44
N ARG A 95 -13.97 18.43 21.97
CA ARG A 95 -14.56 17.62 23.04
C ARG A 95 -14.96 16.21 22.57
N ASP A 96 -15.42 16.07 21.34
CA ASP A 96 -15.90 14.81 20.78
C ASP A 96 -14.74 13.99 20.19
N PHE A 97 -13.72 14.68 19.67
CA PHE A 97 -12.49 14.14 19.13
C PHE A 97 -11.27 14.73 19.86
N PRO A 98 -10.91 14.23 21.06
CA PRO A 98 -9.82 14.78 21.87
C PRO A 98 -8.43 14.64 21.23
N LEU A 99 -8.29 13.75 20.24
CA LEU A 99 -7.08 13.57 19.42
C LEU A 99 -7.21 14.18 18.01
N GLY A 100 -8.27 14.94 17.76
CA GLY A 100 -8.62 15.49 16.46
C GLY A 100 -9.33 14.47 15.56
N GLU A 101 -10.17 14.98 14.67
CA GLU A 101 -10.73 14.17 13.59
C GLU A 101 -9.61 13.71 12.65
N ALA A 102 -9.74 12.50 12.12
CA ALA A 102 -8.74 11.94 11.22
C ALA A 102 -9.42 11.11 10.14
N ARG A 103 -9.08 11.38 8.87
CA ARG A 103 -9.60 10.60 7.73
C ARG A 103 -8.59 10.48 6.60
N CYS A 104 -8.61 9.34 5.92
CA CYS A 104 -7.78 9.14 4.74
C CYS A 104 -8.34 9.95 3.57
N GLY A 105 -7.54 10.85 3.00
CA GLY A 105 -7.94 11.68 1.86
C GLY A 105 -7.94 10.97 0.51
N ILE A 106 -7.48 9.71 0.48
CA ILE A 106 -7.40 8.91 -0.75
C ILE A 106 -8.07 7.55 -0.56
N TYR A 107 -9.13 7.47 0.24
CA TYR A 107 -9.68 6.19 0.71
C TYR A 107 -9.94 5.20 -0.43
N ASP A 108 -10.49 5.64 -1.56
CA ASP A 108 -10.79 4.77 -2.70
C ASP A 108 -9.53 4.33 -3.47
N SER A 109 -8.53 5.22 -3.54
CA SER A 109 -7.24 4.98 -4.20
C SER A 109 -6.14 4.51 -3.23
N ARG A 110 -6.48 4.20 -1.96
CA ARG A 110 -5.50 3.88 -0.91
C ARG A 110 -4.58 2.72 -1.32
N PRO A 111 -3.31 2.68 -0.88
CA PRO A 111 -2.40 1.60 -1.22
C PRO A 111 -2.94 0.24 -0.82
N SER A 112 -2.49 -0.82 -1.52
CA SER A 112 -2.93 -2.19 -1.26
C SER A 112 -2.64 -2.60 0.19
N ALA A 113 -1.50 -2.18 0.75
CA ALA A 113 -1.15 -2.40 2.16
C ALA A 113 -2.21 -1.81 3.13
N CYS A 114 -2.79 -0.66 2.81
CA CYS A 114 -3.86 -0.06 3.60
C CYS A 114 -5.23 -0.72 3.36
N LYS A 115 -5.48 -1.25 2.15
CA LYS A 115 -6.74 -1.95 1.82
C LYS A 115 -6.88 -3.25 2.60
N ILE A 116 -5.80 -4.01 2.68
CA ILE A 116 -5.82 -5.33 3.30
C ILE A 116 -5.68 -5.29 4.82
N PHE A 117 -5.34 -4.16 5.44
CA PHE A 117 -5.26 -4.05 6.90
C PHE A 117 -6.67 -4.19 7.53
N PRO A 118 -6.86 -5.02 8.58
CA PRO A 118 -5.90 -5.82 9.34
C PRO A 118 -6.00 -7.33 9.06
N THR A 119 -6.05 -7.67 7.78
CA THR A 119 -6.23 -9.04 7.30
C THR A 119 -5.00 -9.58 6.59
N ARG A 120 -4.94 -10.90 6.50
CA ARG A 120 -3.98 -11.65 5.70
C ARG A 120 -4.66 -12.86 5.10
N LEU A 121 -4.05 -13.46 4.09
CA LEU A 121 -4.46 -14.80 3.64
C LEU A 121 -3.93 -15.87 4.61
N SER A 122 -4.75 -16.89 4.83
CA SER A 122 -4.34 -18.12 5.50
C SER A 122 -3.21 -18.83 4.75
N SER A 123 -2.59 -19.83 5.38
CA SER A 123 -1.55 -20.65 4.73
C SER A 123 -2.04 -21.34 3.46
N SER A 124 -3.33 -21.69 3.37
CA SER A 124 -3.93 -22.24 2.15
C SER A 124 -4.15 -21.20 1.05
N GLY A 125 -4.13 -19.90 1.37
CA GLY A 125 -4.40 -18.82 0.44
C GLY A 125 -5.87 -18.63 0.09
N GLN A 126 -6.79 -19.33 0.77
CA GLN A 126 -8.22 -19.34 0.43
C GLN A 126 -9.10 -18.61 1.45
N ILE A 127 -8.59 -18.34 2.65
CA ILE A 127 -9.36 -17.77 3.75
C ILE A 127 -8.70 -16.46 4.16
N ALA A 128 -9.49 -15.40 4.34
CA ALA A 128 -9.05 -14.17 4.99
C ALA A 128 -9.04 -14.36 6.51
N GLU A 129 -7.89 -14.10 7.13
CA GLU A 129 -7.70 -14.11 8.58
C GLU A 129 -7.50 -12.68 9.07
N ILE A 130 -8.20 -12.31 10.14
CA ILE A 130 -7.95 -11.07 10.88
C ILE A 130 -6.78 -11.36 11.84
N TYR A 131 -5.71 -10.57 11.78
CA TYR A 131 -4.64 -10.69 12.77
C TYR A 131 -4.91 -9.78 13.97
N ASP A 132 -4.33 -10.16 15.11
CA ASP A 132 -4.38 -9.35 16.32
C ASP A 132 -3.54 -8.09 16.13
N VAL A 133 -4.20 -6.94 16.10
CA VAL A 133 -3.54 -5.65 15.89
C VAL A 133 -2.99 -5.19 17.24
N PRO A 134 -1.66 -4.97 17.37
CA PRO A 134 -1.10 -4.48 18.62
C PRO A 134 -1.64 -3.09 18.95
N SER A 135 -1.54 -2.67 20.21
CA SER A 135 -1.97 -1.32 20.60
C SER A 135 -1.18 -0.24 19.87
N HIS A 136 0.12 -0.46 19.63
CA HIS A 136 1.01 0.50 18.98
C HIS A 136 1.83 -0.16 17.86
N GLY A 137 2.10 0.62 16.81
CA GLY A 137 2.98 0.21 15.70
C GLY A 137 4.44 0.66 15.86
N ARG A 138 4.71 1.52 16.85
CA ARG A 138 6.02 2.13 17.13
C ARG A 138 6.41 1.93 18.59
N SER A 139 7.68 2.18 18.90
CA SER A 139 8.19 2.17 20.28
C SER A 139 7.66 3.34 21.12
N GLU A 140 7.35 4.48 20.50
CA GLU A 140 6.77 5.62 21.19
C GLU A 140 5.30 5.34 21.58
N LEU A 141 5.02 5.34 22.88
CA LEU A 141 3.70 5.06 23.44
C LEU A 141 2.85 6.33 23.61
N LEU A 142 2.81 7.17 22.58
CA LEU A 142 1.94 8.35 22.58
C LEU A 142 0.52 7.95 22.16
N PRO A 143 -0.53 8.48 22.81
CA PRO A 143 -1.92 8.14 22.47
C PRO A 143 -2.28 8.34 21.00
N ILE A 144 -1.64 9.32 20.33
CA ILE A 144 -1.85 9.61 18.91
C ILE A 144 -1.34 8.50 17.96
N TYR A 145 -0.53 7.57 18.47
CA TYR A 145 0.00 6.43 17.73
C TYR A 145 -0.74 5.12 18.03
N GLU A 146 -1.75 5.13 18.89
CA GLU A 146 -2.60 3.98 19.16
C GLU A 146 -3.33 3.54 17.88
N LEU A 147 -3.21 2.26 17.51
CA LEU A 147 -3.64 1.84 16.18
C LEU A 147 -5.16 1.80 16.03
N CYS A 148 -5.81 0.88 16.73
CA CYS A 148 -7.24 0.63 16.58
C CYS A 148 -7.96 0.86 17.92
N PRO A 149 -9.11 1.55 17.93
CA PRO A 149 -9.84 1.84 19.18
C PRO A 149 -10.45 0.59 19.82
N ARG A 150 -10.60 -0.49 19.05
CA ARG A 150 -11.02 -1.81 19.50
C ARG A 150 -10.49 -2.91 18.57
N PRO A 151 -10.49 -4.18 19.01
CA PRO A 151 -10.23 -5.31 18.13
C PRO A 151 -11.21 -5.38 16.96
N TRP A 152 -10.72 -5.91 15.84
CA TRP A 152 -11.51 -6.17 14.64
C TRP A 152 -12.22 -7.51 14.74
N THR A 153 -13.41 -7.57 14.17
CA THR A 153 -14.24 -8.78 14.09
C THR A 153 -14.65 -9.04 12.64
N PRO A 154 -15.03 -10.28 12.29
CA PRO A 154 -15.51 -10.58 10.92
C PRO A 154 -16.69 -9.70 10.47
N ALA A 155 -17.52 -9.22 11.40
CA ALA A 155 -18.65 -8.34 11.10
C ALA A 155 -18.23 -6.92 10.67
N ASP A 156 -16.97 -6.55 10.84
CA ASP A 156 -16.43 -5.24 10.45
C ASP A 156 -15.95 -5.20 8.99
N LEU A 157 -15.93 -6.34 8.33
CA LEU A 157 -15.31 -6.54 7.02
C LEU A 157 -16.33 -7.11 6.03
N ASP A 158 -16.23 -6.67 4.78
CA ASP A 158 -16.94 -7.33 3.68
C ASP A 158 -16.17 -8.58 3.26
N PRO A 159 -16.76 -9.79 3.37
CA PRO A 159 -16.03 -11.03 3.13
C PRO A 159 -15.60 -11.23 1.68
N VAL A 160 -16.31 -10.63 0.71
CA VAL A 160 -15.98 -10.75 -0.72
C VAL A 160 -14.89 -9.75 -1.07
N GLN A 161 -15.12 -8.47 -0.77
CA GLN A 161 -14.16 -7.40 -1.07
C GLN A 161 -12.82 -7.62 -0.36
N THR A 162 -12.85 -8.12 0.88
CA THR A 162 -11.61 -8.40 1.65
C THR A 162 -10.77 -9.46 0.96
N VAL A 163 -11.39 -10.54 0.48
CA VAL A 163 -10.66 -11.61 -0.22
C VAL A 163 -10.13 -11.11 -1.56
N ASP A 164 -10.92 -10.34 -2.31
CA ASP A 164 -10.49 -9.73 -3.57
C ASP A 164 -9.28 -8.82 -3.38
N ASP A 165 -9.34 -7.91 -2.39
CA ASP A 165 -8.24 -7.01 -2.06
C ASP A 165 -6.98 -7.79 -1.66
N LEU A 166 -7.12 -8.87 -0.88
CA LEU A 166 -6.01 -9.74 -0.47
C LEU A 166 -5.37 -10.49 -1.64
N ILE A 167 -6.17 -11.02 -2.56
CA ILE A 167 -5.67 -11.73 -3.75
C ILE A 167 -4.92 -10.76 -4.65
N VAL A 168 -5.51 -9.59 -4.92
CA VAL A 168 -4.87 -8.54 -5.73
C VAL A 168 -3.57 -8.08 -5.08
N ALA A 169 -3.57 -7.81 -3.77
CA ALA A 169 -2.38 -7.42 -3.05
C ALA A 169 -1.28 -8.48 -3.09
N ARG A 170 -1.62 -9.76 -2.90
CA ARG A 170 -0.66 -10.88 -2.98
C ARG A 170 -0.06 -11.01 -4.37
N PHE A 171 -0.89 -10.97 -5.41
CA PHE A 171 -0.42 -11.06 -6.80
C PHE A 171 0.55 -9.92 -7.12
N GLU A 172 0.18 -8.70 -6.71
CA GLU A 172 1.00 -7.52 -6.92
C GLU A 172 2.30 -7.56 -6.11
N GLN A 173 2.25 -7.99 -4.85
CA GLN A 173 3.42 -8.15 -3.99
C GLN A 173 4.44 -9.13 -4.59
N VAL A 174 3.98 -10.28 -5.10
CA VAL A 174 4.85 -11.27 -5.76
C VAL A 174 5.55 -10.66 -6.97
N PHE A 175 4.83 -9.92 -7.80
CA PHE A 175 5.45 -9.26 -8.94
C PHE A 175 6.43 -8.17 -8.51
N PHE A 176 6.05 -7.34 -7.53
CA PHE A 176 6.90 -6.24 -7.10
C PHE A 176 8.21 -6.74 -6.47
N LEU A 177 8.18 -7.89 -5.80
CA LEU A 177 9.38 -8.62 -5.35
C LEU A 177 10.26 -9.09 -6.53
N GLN A 178 9.66 -9.58 -7.61
CA GLN A 178 10.42 -9.93 -8.82
C GLN A 178 11.02 -8.69 -9.48
N LEU A 179 10.27 -7.58 -9.51
CA LEU A 179 10.71 -6.32 -10.07
C LEU A 179 11.92 -5.77 -9.31
N ALA A 180 11.89 -5.82 -7.98
CA ALA A 180 13.03 -5.45 -7.15
C ALA A 180 14.26 -6.30 -7.43
N LYS A 181 14.11 -7.61 -7.68
CA LYS A 181 15.23 -8.47 -8.08
C LYS A 181 15.84 -8.07 -9.42
N VAL A 182 15.04 -7.54 -10.35
CA VAL A 182 15.54 -7.05 -11.64
C VAL A 182 16.27 -5.73 -11.44
N TRP A 183 15.65 -4.77 -10.74
CA TRP A 183 16.25 -3.48 -10.42
C TRP A 183 17.58 -3.64 -9.66
N ASN A 184 17.60 -4.47 -8.62
CA ASN A 184 18.75 -4.66 -7.75
C ASN A 184 19.96 -5.36 -8.41
N LYS A 185 19.83 -5.88 -9.63
CA LYS A 185 20.99 -6.40 -10.40
C LYS A 185 21.90 -5.29 -10.90
N ASP A 186 21.32 -4.15 -11.23
CA ASP A 186 22.02 -2.97 -11.71
C ASP A 186 21.30 -1.71 -11.19
N PRO A 187 21.40 -1.42 -9.87
CA PRO A 187 20.71 -0.29 -9.25
C PRO A 187 21.02 1.02 -9.96
N GLN A 188 19.98 1.76 -10.33
CA GLN A 188 20.12 3.08 -10.95
C GLN A 188 19.85 4.19 -9.93
N SER A 189 19.97 5.45 -10.39
CA SER A 189 19.55 6.63 -9.63
C SER A 189 18.11 6.54 -9.14
N TRP A 190 17.84 7.13 -7.98
CA TRP A 190 16.48 7.32 -7.49
C TRP A 190 15.62 8.10 -8.49
N LEU A 191 16.21 9.06 -9.20
CA LEU A 191 15.55 9.86 -10.23
C LEU A 191 15.01 9.02 -11.40
N ALA A 192 15.65 7.89 -11.73
CA ALA A 192 15.24 6.99 -12.79
C ALA A 192 14.13 6.00 -12.36
N PHE A 193 13.87 5.87 -11.05
CA PHE A 193 12.93 4.88 -10.53
C PHE A 193 11.49 5.06 -11.03
N PRO A 194 10.90 6.27 -11.08
CA PRO A 194 9.52 6.44 -11.55
C PRO A 194 9.35 5.99 -12.99
N ASP A 195 10.29 6.34 -13.86
CA ASP A 195 10.24 5.99 -15.28
C ASP A 195 10.40 4.48 -15.49
N PHE A 196 11.24 3.84 -14.68
CA PHE A 196 11.33 2.38 -14.65
C PHE A 196 9.99 1.72 -14.25
N ILE A 197 9.33 2.21 -13.18
CA ILE A 197 8.02 1.70 -12.77
C ILE A 197 6.99 1.90 -13.88
N ARG A 198 6.89 3.10 -14.46
CA ARG A 198 5.95 3.39 -15.56
C ARG A 198 6.18 2.46 -16.75
N PHE A 199 7.43 2.34 -17.20
CA PHE A 199 7.80 1.48 -18.32
C PHE A 199 7.36 0.03 -18.09
N VAL A 200 7.65 -0.53 -16.93
CA VAL A 200 7.31 -1.93 -16.63
C VAL A 200 5.79 -2.13 -16.57
N TYR A 201 5.06 -1.20 -15.96
CA TYR A 201 3.61 -1.35 -15.79
C TYR A 201 2.82 -1.09 -17.07
N GLU A 202 3.30 -0.22 -17.96
CA GLU A 202 2.73 -0.06 -19.30
C GLU A 202 2.80 -1.36 -20.12
N LYS A 203 3.87 -2.14 -19.94
CA LYS A 203 4.09 -3.41 -20.66
C LYS A 203 3.35 -4.61 -20.06
N ARG A 204 2.64 -4.44 -18.94
CA ARG A 204 1.82 -5.51 -18.33
C ARG A 204 0.54 -5.81 -19.11
N LEU A 205 0.10 -4.89 -19.96
CA LEU A 205 -1.04 -5.09 -20.85
C LEU A 205 -0.53 -5.31 -22.28
N ILE A 206 -0.70 -6.54 -22.76
CA ILE A 206 -0.33 -6.92 -24.14
C ILE A 206 -1.60 -7.16 -24.92
N ARG A 207 -1.74 -6.47 -26.05
CA ARG A 207 -2.79 -6.78 -27.02
C ARG A 207 -2.30 -7.94 -27.89
N LYS A 208 -2.88 -9.12 -27.69
CA LYS A 208 -2.71 -10.26 -28.59
C LYS A 208 -3.52 -10.07 -29.88
N THR A 209 -3.04 -10.65 -30.98
CA THR A 209 -3.81 -10.71 -32.23
C THR A 209 -4.91 -11.77 -32.14
N ALA A 210 -5.87 -11.74 -33.08
CA ALA A 210 -6.94 -12.75 -33.12
C ALA A 210 -6.37 -14.18 -33.28
N GLU A 211 -5.30 -14.32 -34.05
CA GLU A 211 -4.61 -15.58 -34.33
C GLU A 211 -3.93 -16.15 -33.07
N GLU A 212 -3.36 -15.29 -32.22
CA GLU A 212 -2.74 -15.69 -30.94
C GLU A 212 -3.76 -16.06 -29.86
N MET A 213 -5.00 -15.55 -29.97
CA MET A 213 -6.09 -15.84 -29.03
C MET A 213 -6.76 -17.19 -29.29
N GLU A 214 -6.83 -17.65 -30.55
CA GLU A 214 -7.44 -18.93 -30.92
C GLU A 214 -6.62 -20.16 -30.48
N ALA A 215 -5.32 -19.96 -30.19
CA ALA A 215 -4.40 -21.02 -29.78
C ALA A 215 -4.41 -21.32 -28.26
N GLU A 216 -5.07 -20.50 -27.43
CA GLU A 216 -5.12 -20.68 -25.97
C GLU A 216 -6.52 -21.10 -25.50
N ILE A 217 -6.57 -22.02 -24.52
CA ILE A 217 -7.83 -22.41 -23.85
C ILE A 217 -8.33 -21.18 -23.07
N PRO A 218 -9.53 -20.65 -23.33
CA PRO A 218 -9.94 -19.39 -22.73
C PRO A 218 -10.12 -19.51 -21.23
N ALA A 219 -9.47 -18.63 -20.45
CA ALA A 219 -9.83 -18.36 -19.06
C ALA A 219 -11.07 -17.46 -18.95
N THR A 220 -11.51 -16.85 -20.05
CA THR A 220 -12.67 -15.97 -20.15
C THR A 220 -13.70 -16.55 -21.12
N ILE A 221 -14.99 -16.32 -20.86
CA ILE A 221 -16.05 -16.74 -21.79
C ILE A 221 -15.81 -16.01 -23.12
N PRO A 222 -15.60 -16.71 -24.25
CA PRO A 222 -15.33 -16.07 -25.53
C PRO A 222 -16.52 -15.20 -25.94
N PHE A 223 -16.24 -13.98 -26.40
CA PHE A 223 -17.26 -13.15 -27.02
C PHE A 223 -17.62 -13.77 -28.38
N ILE A 224 -18.86 -14.23 -28.51
CA ILE A 224 -19.40 -14.66 -29.81
C ILE A 224 -19.54 -13.41 -30.67
N ARG A 225 -18.75 -13.32 -31.75
CA ARG A 225 -18.96 -12.28 -32.78
C ARG A 225 -20.31 -12.56 -33.44
N ALA A 226 -21.22 -11.60 -33.39
CA ALA A 226 -22.43 -11.65 -34.22
C ALA A 226 -22.01 -11.63 -35.69
N ALA A 227 -22.54 -12.58 -36.47
CA ALA A 227 -22.33 -12.71 -37.90
C ALA A 227 -23.00 -11.58 -38.69
#